data_AF-A0A9E3KUQ9-F1
#
_entry.id   AF-A0A9E3KUQ9-F1
#
_cell.length_a   1.000
_cell.length_b   1.000
_cell.length_c   1.000
_cell.angle_alpha   90.00
_cell.angle_beta   90.00
_cell.angle_gamma   90.00
#
_symmetry.space_group_name_H-M   'P 1'
#
loop_
_entity.id
_entity.type
_entity.pdbx_description
1 polymer ?
#
loop_
_entity_poly.entity_id
_entity_poly.type
_entity_poly.pdbx_seq_one_letter_code
_entity_poly.pdbx_strand_id
1 'polypeptide(L)'
;MKTILLIVYISLLLTVHLVNAQETPWWESWDNKYQEVDISLLLEQEQRYADSIEKDPGAAQFYTRQKGYRFKGTFTGKWRDLSDERRDVMKLTYKIFTGENPIFDQTQKEVQIQTGDHLIWMPIQAVLEKDFKKEIKNGKDVYLYTLYFNHHKQDGTLYNIFFISEFRKL
;
A
#
# COMPACT_ATOMS: atom_id res chain seq x y z
N MET A 1 23.39 -34.40 51.90
CA MET A 1 22.19 -34.51 51.03
C MET A 1 21.36 -33.23 50.91
N LYS A 2 21.44 -32.25 51.82
CA LYS A 2 20.66 -30.99 51.69
C LYS A 2 21.22 -29.98 50.67
N THR A 3 22.49 -30.09 50.30
CA THR A 3 23.19 -29.13 49.43
C THR A 3 22.97 -29.36 47.92
N ILE A 4 22.61 -30.58 47.51
CA ILE A 4 22.40 -30.93 46.09
C ILE A 4 21.01 -30.48 45.60
N LEU A 5 20.03 -30.38 46.49
CA LEU A 5 18.67 -29.91 46.16
C LEU A 5 18.57 -28.41 45.89
N LEU A 6 19.52 -27.59 46.38
CA LEU A 6 19.48 -26.14 46.20
C LEU A 6 19.97 -25.70 44.80
N ILE A 7 20.87 -26.47 44.18
CA ILE A 7 21.45 -26.13 42.87
C ILE A 7 20.45 -26.41 41.74
N VAL A 8 19.59 -27.42 41.88
CA VAL A 8 18.55 -27.74 40.88
C VAL A 8 17.40 -26.72 40.90
N TYR A 9 17.15 -26.06 42.02
CA TYR A 9 16.10 -25.03 42.10
C TYR A 9 16.53 -23.68 41.51
N ILE A 10 17.83 -23.35 41.59
CA ILE A 10 18.37 -22.10 41.04
C ILE A 10 18.54 -22.18 39.51
N SER A 11 18.82 -23.36 38.95
CA SER A 11 18.88 -23.55 37.49
C SER A 11 17.51 -23.56 36.81
N LEU A 12 16.42 -23.84 37.55
CA LEU A 12 15.05 -23.79 37.02
C LEU A 12 14.46 -22.37 36.99
N LEU A 13 15.01 -21.42 37.76
CA LEU A 13 14.56 -20.03 37.77
C LEU A 13 15.26 -19.16 36.71
N LEU A 14 16.35 -19.63 36.12
CA LEU A 14 17.08 -18.92 35.06
C LEU A 14 16.57 -19.20 33.63
N THR A 15 15.69 -20.18 33.43
CA THR A 15 15.12 -20.50 32.12
C THR A 15 13.81 -19.78 31.80
N VAL A 16 13.24 -19.01 32.74
CA VAL A 16 11.97 -18.29 32.55
C VAL A 16 12.15 -16.85 32.04
N HIS A 17 13.37 -16.42 31.70
CA HIS A 17 13.65 -15.01 31.38
C HIS A 17 13.98 -14.70 29.92
N LEU A 18 13.83 -15.63 28.98
CA LEU A 18 14.23 -15.39 27.58
C LEU A 18 13.21 -15.80 26.51
N VAL A 19 11.92 -15.82 26.84
CA VAL A 19 10.86 -15.81 25.82
C VAL A 19 9.98 -14.59 26.01
N ASN A 20 10.61 -13.42 26.07
CA ASN A 20 9.96 -12.21 25.57
C ASN A 20 10.20 -12.21 24.05
N ALA A 21 9.44 -13.03 23.33
CA ALA A 21 9.15 -12.71 21.94
C ALA A 21 8.33 -11.43 21.99
N GLN A 22 9.01 -10.29 22.05
CA GLN A 22 8.39 -8.99 21.92
C GLN A 22 7.83 -9.01 20.50
N GLU A 23 6.52 -9.28 20.38
CA GLU A 23 5.83 -9.32 19.10
C GLU A 23 6.16 -8.02 18.39
N THR A 24 6.99 -8.12 17.35
CA THR A 24 7.32 -6.99 16.52
C THR A 24 5.99 -6.40 16.07
N PRO A 25 5.74 -5.10 16.26
CA PRO A 25 4.48 -4.52 15.87
C PRO A 25 4.14 -4.90 14.44
N TRP A 26 2.90 -5.32 14.19
CA TRP A 26 2.50 -5.91 12.92
C TRP A 26 2.88 -5.04 11.70
N TRP A 27 2.94 -3.71 11.88
CA TRP A 27 3.30 -2.72 10.86
C TRP A 27 4.79 -2.70 10.47
N GLU A 28 5.72 -3.19 11.29
CA GLU A 28 7.15 -3.17 10.93
C GLU A 28 7.43 -4.05 9.70
N SER A 29 6.70 -5.15 9.55
CA SER A 29 6.78 -6.02 8.38
C SER A 29 6.31 -5.31 7.09
N TRP A 30 5.37 -4.38 7.21
CA TRP A 30 4.87 -3.56 6.11
C TRP A 30 5.84 -2.43 5.76
N ASP A 31 6.39 -1.77 6.77
CA ASP A 31 7.36 -0.68 6.61
C ASP A 31 8.60 -1.13 5.83
N ASN A 32 9.06 -2.37 6.02
CA ASN A 32 10.18 -2.94 5.28
C ASN A 32 9.85 -3.31 3.82
N LYS A 33 8.57 -3.51 3.48
CA LYS A 33 8.13 -3.90 2.13
C LYS A 33 7.69 -2.72 1.28
N TYR A 34 7.23 -1.64 1.91
CA TYR A 34 6.65 -0.48 1.24
C TYR A 34 7.58 0.71 1.40
N GLN A 35 8.06 1.24 0.26
CA GLN A 35 8.94 2.40 0.27
C GLN A 35 8.15 3.65 0.67
N GLU A 36 8.66 4.42 1.62
CA GLU A 36 8.09 5.73 1.95
C GLU A 36 8.41 6.75 0.86
N VAL A 37 7.40 7.48 0.40
CA VAL A 37 7.52 8.41 -0.74
C VAL A 37 6.72 9.69 -0.53
N ASP A 38 7.19 10.76 -1.19
CA ASP A 38 6.38 11.95 -1.47
C ASP A 38 5.56 11.69 -2.74
N ILE A 39 4.23 11.68 -2.60
CA ILE A 39 3.33 11.37 -3.70
C ILE A 39 3.28 12.48 -4.75
N SER A 40 3.43 13.74 -4.35
CA SER A 40 3.44 14.87 -5.30
C SER A 40 4.66 14.74 -6.22
N LEU A 41 5.84 14.52 -5.62
CA LEU A 41 7.07 14.31 -6.38
C LEU A 41 6.99 13.07 -7.29
N LEU A 42 6.44 11.96 -6.78
CA LEU A 42 6.25 10.76 -7.58
C LEU A 42 5.36 11.02 -8.80
N LEU A 43 4.19 11.64 -8.61
CA LEU A 43 3.25 11.91 -9.70
C LEU A 43 3.83 12.87 -10.74
N GLU A 44 4.56 13.90 -10.31
CA GLU A 44 5.27 14.78 -11.24
C GLU A 44 6.34 14.05 -12.05
N GLN A 45 7.09 13.15 -11.42
CA GLN A 45 8.11 12.34 -12.12
C GLN A 45 7.46 11.44 -13.17
N GLU A 46 6.34 10.80 -12.83
CA GLU A 46 5.62 9.91 -13.74
C GLU A 46 5.01 10.69 -14.91
N GLN A 47 4.46 11.89 -14.67
CA GLN A 47 3.99 12.76 -15.75
C GLN A 47 5.14 13.23 -16.66
N ARG A 48 6.26 13.69 -16.08
CA ARG A 48 7.43 14.09 -16.87
C ARG A 48 7.97 12.95 -17.72
N TYR A 49 7.91 11.72 -17.22
CA TYR A 49 8.34 10.55 -17.96
C TYR A 49 7.37 10.21 -19.10
N ALA A 50 6.06 10.22 -18.87
CA ALA A 50 5.06 10.06 -19.91
C ALA A 50 5.24 11.10 -21.03
N ASP A 51 5.37 12.38 -20.68
CA ASP A 51 5.62 13.46 -21.62
C ASP A 51 6.92 13.27 -22.42
N SER A 52 7.93 12.62 -21.84
CA SER A 52 9.20 12.36 -22.52
C SER A 52 9.09 11.26 -23.56
N ILE A 53 8.30 10.21 -23.29
CA ILE A 53 8.05 9.11 -24.21
C ILE A 53 7.21 9.58 -25.39
N GLU A 54 6.15 10.35 -25.13
CA GLU A 54 5.25 10.85 -26.18
C GLU A 54 5.95 11.78 -27.19
N LYS A 55 7.02 12.44 -26.77
CA LYS A 55 7.83 13.33 -27.62
C LYS A 55 8.92 12.61 -28.41
N ASP A 56 9.18 11.34 -28.12
CA ASP A 56 10.21 10.54 -28.79
C ASP A 56 9.56 9.46 -29.69
N PRO A 57 9.51 9.67 -31.02
CA PRO A 57 8.97 8.69 -31.96
C PRO A 57 9.69 7.33 -31.95
N GLY A 58 10.93 7.28 -31.43
CA GLY A 58 11.71 6.05 -31.29
C GLY A 58 11.46 5.30 -29.99
N ALA A 59 10.80 5.92 -29.00
CA ALA A 59 10.52 5.29 -27.72
C ALA A 59 9.30 4.36 -27.79
N ALA A 60 9.33 3.29 -26.98
CA ALA A 60 8.15 2.46 -26.78
C ALA A 60 7.07 3.26 -26.05
N GLN A 61 5.96 3.51 -26.74
CA GLN A 61 4.81 4.30 -26.25
C GLN A 61 3.94 3.55 -25.23
N PHE A 62 4.44 2.44 -24.69
CA PHE A 62 3.75 1.65 -23.67
C PHE A 62 4.76 1.29 -22.59
N TYR A 63 4.40 1.60 -21.35
CA TYR A 63 5.14 1.12 -20.19
C TYR A 63 4.20 0.90 -19.02
N THR A 64 4.66 0.04 -18.10
CA THR A 64 3.94 -0.25 -16.88
C THR A 64 4.91 -0.49 -15.74
N ARG A 65 4.47 -0.20 -14.53
CA ARG A 65 5.26 -0.37 -13.31
C ARG A 65 4.37 -0.78 -12.15
N GLN A 66 4.91 -1.66 -11.30
CA GLN A 66 4.31 -2.06 -10.04
C GLN A 66 5.28 -1.82 -8.88
N LYS A 67 4.85 -1.21 -7.78
CA LYS A 67 5.68 -1.02 -6.59
C LYS A 67 4.87 -0.86 -5.30
N GLY A 68 5.42 -1.28 -4.16
CA GLY A 68 4.83 -0.98 -2.85
C GLY A 68 5.26 0.40 -2.36
N TYR A 69 4.30 1.28 -2.07
CA TYR A 69 4.53 2.60 -1.47
C TYR A 69 3.75 2.84 -0.20
N ARG A 70 4.36 3.52 0.76
CA ARG A 70 3.70 4.02 1.96
C ARG A 70 3.83 5.53 2.07
N PHE A 71 2.79 6.19 2.59
CA PHE A 71 2.79 7.64 2.76
C PHE A 71 1.64 8.07 3.66
N LYS A 72 1.73 9.31 4.16
CA LYS A 72 0.65 9.98 4.89
C LYS A 72 -0.29 10.69 3.94
N GLY A 73 -1.59 10.61 4.21
CA GLY A 73 -2.61 11.43 3.55
C GLY A 73 -3.77 11.75 4.49
N THR A 74 -4.70 12.56 4.02
CA THR A 74 -5.89 12.96 4.78
C THR A 74 -7.14 12.41 4.09
N PHE A 75 -7.95 11.64 4.80
CA PHE A 75 -9.19 11.11 4.25
C PHE A 75 -10.25 12.21 4.12
N THR A 76 -10.76 12.44 2.92
CA THR A 76 -11.72 13.53 2.64
C THR A 76 -13.18 13.20 2.98
N GLY A 77 -13.45 11.99 3.49
CA GLY A 77 -14.82 11.52 3.74
C GLY A 77 -15.53 10.97 2.50
N LYS A 78 -14.98 11.16 1.29
CA LYS A 78 -15.65 10.77 0.04
C LYS A 78 -15.31 9.35 -0.40
N TRP A 79 -16.34 8.68 -0.91
CA TRP A 79 -16.29 7.35 -1.48
C TRP A 79 -16.91 7.38 -2.88
N ARG A 80 -16.47 6.49 -3.76
CA ARG A 80 -17.13 6.22 -5.04
C ARG A 80 -16.97 4.76 -5.44
N ASP A 81 -17.74 4.35 -6.45
CA ASP A 81 -17.53 3.06 -7.11
C ASP A 81 -16.26 3.07 -7.95
N LEU A 82 -15.50 1.98 -7.91
CA LEU A 82 -14.39 1.74 -8.80
C LEU A 82 -14.92 1.50 -10.21
N SER A 83 -14.46 2.31 -11.17
CA SER A 83 -14.77 2.09 -12.59
C SER A 83 -14.13 0.79 -13.11
N ASP A 84 -14.82 0.10 -14.01
CA ASP A 84 -14.31 -1.12 -14.66
C ASP A 84 -12.96 -0.90 -15.33
N GLU A 85 -12.77 0.22 -16.02
CA GLU A 85 -11.49 0.52 -16.67
C GLU A 85 -10.30 0.53 -15.69
N ARG A 86 -10.44 1.20 -14.54
CA ARG A 86 -9.39 1.23 -13.51
C ARG A 86 -9.16 -0.15 -12.90
N ARG A 87 -10.22 -0.95 -12.74
CA ARG A 87 -10.11 -2.36 -12.31
C ARG A 87 -9.31 -3.18 -13.31
N ASP A 88 -9.59 -3.04 -14.59
CA ASP A 88 -8.89 -3.75 -15.66
C ASP A 88 -7.43 -3.35 -15.75
N VAL A 89 -7.11 -2.05 -15.57
CA VAL A 89 -5.72 -1.57 -15.49
C VAL A 89 -4.97 -2.22 -14.32
N MET A 90 -5.58 -2.33 -13.14
CA MET A 90 -4.96 -3.02 -12.00
C MET A 90 -4.74 -4.50 -12.30
N LYS A 91 -5.75 -5.20 -12.84
CA LYS A 91 -5.67 -6.63 -13.19
C LYS A 91 -4.57 -6.88 -14.21
N LEU A 92 -4.54 -6.10 -15.28
CA LEU A 92 -3.56 -6.24 -16.35
C LEU A 92 -2.14 -5.97 -15.85
N THR A 93 -1.95 -4.86 -15.12
CA THR A 93 -0.63 -4.51 -14.58
C THR A 93 -0.15 -5.58 -13.61
N TYR A 94 -0.99 -6.03 -12.69
CA TYR A 94 -0.61 -7.08 -11.75
C TYR A 94 -0.30 -8.41 -12.46
N LYS A 95 -1.06 -8.77 -13.50
CA LYS A 95 -0.80 -9.94 -14.35
C LYS A 95 0.59 -9.93 -14.97
N ILE A 96 1.06 -8.77 -15.44
CA ILE A 96 2.38 -8.62 -16.05
C ILE A 96 3.51 -8.91 -15.04
N PHE A 97 3.38 -8.44 -13.80
CA PHE A 97 4.47 -8.52 -12.82
C PHE A 97 4.39 -9.72 -11.87
N THR A 98 3.19 -10.22 -11.58
CA THR A 98 2.97 -11.17 -10.47
C THR A 98 1.99 -12.30 -10.83
N GLY A 99 1.25 -12.19 -11.93
CA GLY A 99 0.23 -13.16 -12.33
C GLY A 99 -1.17 -12.71 -11.92
N GLU A 100 -2.13 -13.62 -11.80
CA GLU A 100 -3.53 -13.24 -11.54
C GLU A 100 -3.83 -13.20 -10.03
N ASN A 101 -4.71 -12.27 -9.61
CA ASN A 101 -5.19 -12.22 -8.23
C ASN A 101 -6.68 -11.84 -8.19
N PRO A 102 -7.54 -12.67 -7.58
CA PRO A 102 -8.98 -12.41 -7.52
C PRO A 102 -9.37 -11.19 -6.68
N ILE A 103 -8.43 -10.62 -5.90
CA ILE A 103 -8.71 -9.46 -5.06
C ILE A 103 -9.22 -8.24 -5.85
N PHE A 104 -8.77 -8.08 -7.10
CA PHE A 104 -9.20 -6.96 -7.94
C PHE A 104 -10.64 -7.12 -8.44
N ASP A 105 -11.13 -8.36 -8.60
CA ASP A 105 -12.54 -8.62 -8.92
C ASP A 105 -13.46 -8.31 -7.73
N GLN A 106 -12.93 -8.43 -6.51
CA GLN A 106 -13.65 -8.14 -5.27
C GLN A 106 -13.63 -6.65 -4.88
N THR A 107 -12.70 -5.87 -5.43
CA THR A 107 -12.49 -4.46 -5.07
C THR A 107 -13.58 -3.57 -5.66
N GLN A 108 -14.53 -3.06 -4.91
CA GLN A 108 -15.66 -2.29 -5.49
C GLN A 108 -15.58 -0.79 -5.29
N LYS A 109 -14.82 -0.32 -4.31
CA LYS A 109 -14.85 1.08 -3.87
C LYS A 109 -13.49 1.74 -3.96
N GLU A 110 -13.53 3.06 -4.12
CA GLU A 110 -12.40 3.96 -3.94
C GLU A 110 -12.71 5.01 -2.88
N VAL A 111 -11.69 5.40 -2.14
CA VAL A 111 -11.71 6.53 -1.20
C VAL A 111 -10.90 7.70 -1.76
N GLN A 112 -11.35 8.92 -1.53
CA GLN A 112 -10.57 10.10 -1.89
C GLN A 112 -9.65 10.49 -0.73
N ILE A 113 -8.34 10.47 -1.00
CA ILE A 113 -7.28 10.87 -0.08
C ILE A 113 -6.64 12.14 -0.62
N GLN A 114 -6.46 13.11 0.26
CA GLN A 114 -5.65 14.29 -0.01
C GLN A 114 -4.20 14.04 0.40
N THR A 115 -3.25 14.38 -0.46
CA THR A 115 -1.81 14.33 -0.18
C THR A 115 -1.14 15.54 -0.84
N GLY A 116 -0.60 16.44 -0.03
CA GLY A 116 -0.23 17.79 -0.50
C GLY A 116 -1.41 18.48 -1.19
N ASP A 117 -1.17 18.94 -2.42
CA ASP A 117 -2.16 19.59 -3.27
C ASP A 117 -2.97 18.62 -4.16
N HIS A 118 -2.71 17.32 -4.04
CA HIS A 118 -3.38 16.30 -4.86
C HIS A 118 -4.58 15.67 -4.13
N LEU A 119 -5.67 15.51 -4.88
CA LEU A 119 -6.83 14.70 -4.49
C LEU A 119 -6.84 13.43 -5.33
N ILE A 120 -6.61 12.29 -4.69
CA ILE A 120 -6.42 11.01 -5.37
C ILE A 120 -7.51 10.04 -4.95
N TRP A 121 -8.16 9.44 -5.93
CA TRP A 121 -9.07 8.32 -5.71
C TRP A 121 -8.27 7.02 -5.66
N MET A 122 -8.33 6.36 -4.52
CA MET A 122 -7.55 5.17 -4.20
C MET A 122 -8.50 3.99 -4.00
N PRO A 123 -8.46 2.96 -4.87
CA PRO A 123 -9.20 1.74 -4.62
C PRO A 123 -8.68 1.06 -3.35
N ILE A 124 -9.59 0.43 -2.60
CA ILE A 124 -9.29 -0.18 -1.30
C ILE A 124 -9.70 -1.65 -1.31
N GLN A 125 -8.86 -2.51 -0.72
CA GLN A 125 -9.22 -3.92 -0.54
C GLN A 125 -10.58 -4.05 0.15
N ALA A 126 -11.46 -4.91 -0.38
CA ALA A 126 -12.82 -5.08 0.14
C ALA A 126 -12.85 -5.43 1.64
N VAL A 127 -11.87 -6.22 2.09
CA VAL A 127 -11.74 -6.63 3.50
C VAL A 127 -11.43 -5.45 4.45
N LEU A 128 -10.80 -4.39 3.95
CA LEU A 128 -10.44 -3.21 4.73
C LEU A 128 -11.56 -2.17 4.82
N GLU A 129 -12.56 -2.22 3.95
CA GLU A 129 -13.59 -1.17 3.86
C GLU A 129 -14.34 -0.93 5.18
N LYS A 130 -14.69 -2.01 5.88
CA LYS A 130 -15.46 -1.94 7.13
C LYS A 130 -14.64 -1.23 8.22
N ASP A 131 -13.38 -1.63 8.37
CA ASP A 131 -12.51 -1.08 9.40
C ASP A 131 -12.08 0.34 9.04
N PHE A 132 -11.83 0.63 7.76
CA PHE A 132 -11.54 1.99 7.31
C PHE A 132 -12.68 2.96 7.65
N LYS A 133 -13.95 2.59 7.39
CA LYS A 133 -15.13 3.40 7.75
C LYS A 133 -15.28 3.58 9.26
N LYS A 134 -14.92 2.56 10.03
CA LYS A 134 -15.00 2.59 11.49
C LYS A 134 -13.93 3.51 12.08
N GLU A 135 -12.70 3.40 11.61
CA GLU A 135 -11.51 3.95 12.28
C GLU A 135 -11.08 5.31 11.72
N ILE A 136 -11.20 5.52 10.42
CA ILE A 136 -10.72 6.72 9.74
C ILE A 136 -11.89 7.67 9.52
N LYS A 137 -11.85 8.82 10.20
CA LYS A 137 -12.90 9.85 10.10
C LYS A 137 -12.54 10.89 9.04
N ASN A 138 -13.57 11.58 8.53
CA ASN A 138 -13.38 12.69 7.60
C ASN A 138 -12.43 13.74 8.18
N GLY A 139 -11.50 14.23 7.35
CA GLY A 139 -10.48 15.21 7.70
C GLY A 139 -9.39 14.66 8.62
N LYS A 140 -9.32 13.34 8.83
CA LYS A 140 -8.26 12.72 9.64
C LYS A 140 -7.15 12.18 8.77
N ASP A 141 -5.96 12.33 9.31
CA ASP A 141 -4.77 11.77 8.73
C ASP A 141 -4.77 10.25 8.87
N VAL A 142 -4.26 9.60 7.84
CA VAL A 142 -4.12 8.16 7.74
C VAL A 142 -2.77 7.88 7.10
N TYR A 143 -2.09 6.87 7.62
CA TYR A 143 -0.90 6.32 6.98
C TYR A 143 -1.33 5.15 6.10
N LEU A 144 -0.97 5.18 4.82
CA LEU A 144 -1.46 4.25 3.81
C LEU A 144 -0.32 3.39 3.31
N TYR A 145 -0.58 2.10 3.12
CA TYR A 145 0.28 1.16 2.41
C TYR A 145 -0.41 0.76 1.13
N THR A 146 0.21 1.04 0.00
CA THR A 146 -0.43 0.96 -1.31
C THR A 146 0.39 0.15 -2.29
N LEU A 147 -0.28 -0.74 -3.01
CA LEU A 147 0.29 -1.32 -4.22
C LEU A 147 0.04 -0.33 -5.35
N TYR A 148 1.11 0.29 -5.83
CA TYR A 148 1.09 1.25 -6.90
C TYR A 148 1.11 0.54 -8.26
N PHE A 149 0.18 0.93 -9.11
CA PHE A 149 0.10 0.54 -10.51
C PHE A 149 0.23 1.79 -11.37
N ASN A 150 1.28 1.81 -12.18
CA ASN A 150 1.42 2.76 -13.25
C ASN A 150 1.25 2.04 -14.59
N HIS A 151 0.45 2.65 -15.47
CA HIS A 151 0.14 2.09 -16.77
C HIS A 151 -0.04 3.22 -17.77
N HIS A 152 0.90 3.34 -18.70
CA HIS A 152 0.82 4.28 -19.81
C HIS A 152 0.45 3.52 -21.08
N LYS A 153 -0.71 3.85 -21.63
CA LYS A 153 -1.25 3.25 -22.84
C LYS A 153 -0.64 3.92 -24.08
N GLN A 154 -0.65 3.21 -25.21
CA GLN A 154 -0.18 3.73 -26.50
C GLN A 154 -0.96 4.95 -27.00
N ASP A 155 -2.18 5.19 -26.49
CA ASP A 155 -2.99 6.36 -26.81
C ASP A 155 -2.62 7.60 -25.96
N GLY A 156 -1.57 7.51 -25.15
CA GLY A 156 -1.12 8.57 -24.24
C GLY A 156 -1.82 8.57 -22.87
N THR A 157 -2.80 7.69 -22.66
CA THR A 157 -3.51 7.66 -21.37
C THR A 157 -2.61 7.14 -20.26
N LEU A 158 -2.39 7.95 -19.23
CA LEU A 158 -1.60 7.61 -18.05
C LEU A 158 -2.50 7.28 -16.84
N TYR A 159 -2.36 6.06 -16.32
CA TYR A 159 -2.96 5.66 -15.05
C TYR A 159 -1.92 5.61 -13.96
N ASN A 160 -2.20 6.30 -12.86
CA ASN A 160 -1.48 6.19 -11.59
C ASN A 160 -2.49 5.76 -10.52
N ILE A 161 -2.48 4.49 -10.14
CA ILE A 161 -3.45 3.90 -9.22
C ILE A 161 -2.72 3.44 -7.96
N PHE A 162 -3.15 3.96 -6.81
CA PHE A 162 -2.66 3.56 -5.50
C PHE A 162 -3.70 2.66 -4.84
N PHE A 163 -3.54 1.35 -4.96
CA PHE A 163 -4.44 0.38 -4.35
C PHE A 163 -4.10 0.20 -2.88
N ILE A 164 -5.00 0.59 -1.97
CA ILE A 164 -4.80 0.51 -0.52
C ILE A 164 -4.83 -0.95 -0.10
N SER A 165 -3.65 -1.44 0.30
CA SER A 165 -3.42 -2.79 0.77
C SER A 165 -3.42 -2.91 2.29
N GLU A 166 -3.17 -1.81 3.00
CA GLU A 166 -3.25 -1.69 4.44
C GLU A 166 -3.30 -0.20 4.84
N PHE A 167 -3.78 0.12 6.04
CA PHE A 167 -3.76 1.46 6.59
C PHE A 167 -3.49 1.47 8.10
N ARG A 168 -3.01 2.61 8.60
CA ARG A 168 -2.82 2.86 10.03
C ARG A 168 -3.38 4.22 10.40
N LYS A 169 -4.22 4.25 11.43
CA LYS A 169 -4.68 5.50 12.05
C LYS A 169 -3.48 6.22 12.68
N LEU A 170 -3.40 7.53 12.48
CA LEU A 170 -2.43 8.42 13.11
C LEU A 170 -3.02 9.14 14.33
#